data_AF-A0A841MXL6-F1
#
_entry.id   AF-A0A841MXL6-F1
#
_cell.length_a   1.000
_cell.length_b   1.000
_cell.length_c   1.000
_cell.angle_alpha   90.00
_cell.angle_beta   90.00
_cell.angle_gamma   90.00
#
_symmetry.space_group_name_H-M   'P 1'
#
loop_
_entity.id
_entity.type
_entity.pdbx_description
1 polymer ?
#
loop_
_entity_poly.entity_id
_entity_poly.type
_entity_poly.pdbx_seq_one_letter_code
_entity_poly.pdbx_strand_id
1 'polypeptide(L)'
;MTASSLSTKLENYYFSIKQNRWYWLLQLGCRILLAYAFIVAGMVKIMDERFASGLSEIHPMGAYLTALYHTGYYYTFIGYAQVLAAILLLFPRTVLMGALLYLPIIVNIWILSFAVRFVGSYITSPLMVLANLYILAWHYDKLRYILPFNRHSEEVSLPKAKKYSLKFPYLFATGVLSTMVFFVVYSRFGHEVMPQNSLESCQKQFIGTENEAAGFEFCECIHTQGGSLDYCLEDFENSKPQSQPSI
;
A
#
# COMPACT_ATOMS: atom_id res chain seq x y z
N MET A 1 -9.80 -27.32 20.81
CA MET A 1 -10.76 -26.27 20.35
C MET A 1 -11.42 -26.79 19.09
N THR A 2 -12.74 -26.98 19.09
CA THR A 2 -13.48 -27.39 17.88
C THR A 2 -13.64 -26.18 16.95
N ALA A 3 -13.64 -26.40 15.63
CA ALA A 3 -13.81 -25.34 14.62
C ALA A 3 -15.08 -24.48 14.85
N SER A 4 -16.13 -25.08 15.41
CA SER A 4 -17.37 -24.39 15.79
C SER A 4 -17.16 -23.34 16.88
N SER A 5 -16.36 -23.65 17.91
CA SER A 5 -16.08 -22.74 19.03
C SER A 5 -15.27 -21.50 18.62
N LEU A 6 -14.45 -21.61 17.57
CA LEU A 6 -13.66 -20.51 17.02
C LEU A 6 -14.55 -19.56 16.20
N SER A 7 -15.47 -20.11 15.38
CA SER A 7 -16.42 -19.32 14.59
C SER A 7 -17.28 -18.41 15.47
N THR A 8 -17.87 -18.95 16.54
CA THR A 8 -18.72 -18.16 17.44
C THR A 8 -17.95 -17.06 18.19
N LYS A 9 -16.68 -17.29 18.55
CA LYS A 9 -15.83 -16.27 19.17
C LYS A 9 -15.52 -15.13 18.19
N LEU A 10 -15.22 -15.45 16.93
CA LEU A 10 -14.95 -14.46 15.89
C LEU A 10 -16.19 -13.61 15.58
N GLU A 11 -17.38 -14.23 15.51
CA GLU A 11 -18.64 -13.53 15.32
C GLU A 11 -18.95 -12.58 16.47
N ASN A 12 -18.82 -13.04 17.73
CA ASN A 12 -19.01 -12.20 18.91
C ASN A 12 -18.05 -11.00 18.94
N TYR A 13 -16.78 -11.22 18.56
CA TYR A 13 -15.80 -10.15 18.44
C TYR A 13 -16.17 -9.15 17.33
N TYR A 14 -16.59 -9.66 16.17
CA TYR A 14 -17.08 -8.83 15.05
C TYR A 14 -18.27 -7.96 15.45
N PHE A 15 -19.25 -8.52 16.18
CA PHE A 15 -20.39 -7.76 16.71
C PHE A 15 -19.94 -6.67 17.70
N SER A 16 -18.96 -6.96 18.55
CA SER A 16 -18.39 -5.98 19.48
C SER A 16 -17.75 -4.79 18.74
N ILE A 17 -16.98 -5.04 17.67
CA ILE A 17 -16.38 -4.01 16.82
C ILE A 17 -17.47 -3.13 16.18
N LYS A 18 -18.50 -3.74 15.60
CA LYS A 18 -19.60 -3.03 14.93
C LYS A 18 -20.38 -2.07 15.84
N GLN A 19 -20.42 -2.35 17.13
CA GLN A 19 -21.10 -1.52 18.13
C GLN A 19 -20.20 -0.43 18.70
N ASN A 20 -18.94 -0.31 18.29
CA ASN A 20 -18.00 0.66 18.86
C ASN A 20 -17.76 1.85 17.91
N ARG A 21 -17.86 3.07 18.45
CA ARG A 21 -17.76 4.32 17.68
C ARG A 21 -16.38 4.53 17.05
N TRP A 22 -15.31 4.11 17.71
CA TRP A 22 -13.94 4.33 17.23
C TRP A 22 -13.63 3.53 15.98
N TYR A 23 -14.05 2.26 15.94
CA TYR A 23 -13.91 1.44 14.74
C TYR A 23 -14.77 1.97 13.58
N TRP A 24 -15.99 2.46 13.88
CA TRP A 24 -16.82 3.11 12.86
C TRP A 24 -16.17 4.38 12.30
N LEU A 25 -15.59 5.23 13.16
CA LEU A 25 -14.87 6.43 12.74
C LEU A 25 -13.63 6.10 11.90
N LEU A 26 -12.83 5.13 12.35
CA LEU A 26 -11.69 4.64 11.57
C LEU A 26 -12.14 4.15 10.20
N GLN A 27 -13.24 3.40 10.14
CA GLN A 27 -13.77 2.89 8.88
C GLN A 27 -14.21 4.00 7.94
N LEU A 28 -14.87 5.03 8.47
CA LEU A 28 -15.23 6.20 7.68
C LEU A 28 -13.97 6.94 7.19
N GLY A 29 -12.96 7.10 8.04
CA GLY A 29 -11.68 7.71 7.70
C GLY A 29 -10.95 6.95 6.59
N CYS A 30 -10.80 5.63 6.72
CA CYS A 30 -10.21 4.77 5.70
C CYS A 30 -10.92 4.94 4.35
N ARG A 31 -12.25 4.92 4.32
CA ARG A 31 -13.02 5.09 3.07
C ARG A 31 -12.74 6.44 2.40
N ILE A 32 -12.75 7.53 3.17
CA ILE A 32 -12.53 8.88 2.64
C ILE A 32 -11.09 9.03 2.13
N LEU A 33 -10.10 8.59 2.91
CA LEU A 33 -8.68 8.69 2.54
C LEU A 33 -8.33 7.82 1.33
N LEU A 34 -8.79 6.57 1.28
CA LEU A 34 -8.55 5.69 0.14
C LEU A 34 -9.23 6.20 -1.13
N ALA A 35 -10.46 6.73 -1.02
CA ALA A 35 -11.16 7.34 -2.14
C ALA A 35 -10.42 8.59 -2.64
N TYR A 36 -9.99 9.46 -1.74
CA TYR A 36 -9.19 10.64 -2.10
C TYR A 36 -7.92 10.25 -2.86
N ALA A 37 -7.15 9.30 -2.34
CA ALA A 37 -5.90 8.85 -2.98
C ALA A 37 -6.13 8.32 -4.40
N PHE A 38 -7.15 7.48 -4.61
CA PHE A 38 -7.46 6.92 -5.94
C PHE A 38 -8.13 7.92 -6.88
N ILE A 39 -8.89 8.90 -6.37
CA ILE A 39 -9.40 10.00 -7.19
C ILE A 39 -8.23 10.83 -7.73
N VAL A 40 -7.33 11.29 -6.86
CA VAL A 40 -6.17 12.09 -7.28
C VAL A 40 -5.30 11.30 -8.26
N ALA A 41 -4.90 10.08 -7.88
CA ALA A 41 -4.03 9.26 -8.72
C ALA A 41 -4.69 8.81 -10.03
N GLY A 42 -6.00 8.58 -10.04
CA GLY A 42 -6.76 8.15 -11.22
C GLY A 42 -7.07 9.30 -12.17
N MET A 43 -7.39 10.49 -11.64
CA MET A 43 -7.66 11.68 -12.46
C MET A 43 -6.43 12.11 -13.27
N VAL A 44 -5.23 12.03 -12.70
CA VAL A 44 -3.97 12.26 -13.46
C VAL A 44 -3.90 11.37 -14.71
N LYS A 45 -4.30 10.09 -14.61
CA LYS A 45 -4.29 9.16 -15.75
C LYS A 45 -5.39 9.44 -16.77
N ILE A 46 -6.53 9.97 -16.30
CA ILE A 46 -7.66 10.33 -17.17
C ILE A 46 -7.38 11.62 -17.95
N MET A 47 -6.66 12.56 -17.33
CA MET A 47 -6.23 13.82 -17.96
C MET A 47 -5.03 13.64 -18.90
N ASP A 48 -4.62 12.39 -19.17
CA ASP A 48 -3.48 12.05 -20.01
C ASP A 48 -2.16 12.67 -19.52
N GLU A 49 -2.00 12.76 -18.20
CA GLU A 49 -0.74 13.15 -17.57
C GLU A 49 0.00 11.93 -17.04
N ARG A 50 1.33 11.92 -17.18
CA ARG A 50 2.18 10.87 -16.61
C ARG A 50 2.17 10.96 -15.08
N PHE A 51 1.77 9.88 -14.42
CA PHE A 51 1.79 9.77 -12.97
C PHE A 51 3.23 9.90 -12.47
N ALA A 52 3.43 10.65 -11.39
CA ALA A 52 4.76 11.01 -10.89
C ALA A 52 5.66 11.65 -11.97
N SER A 53 5.11 12.60 -12.73
CA SER A 53 5.80 13.32 -13.81
C SER A 53 7.13 13.97 -13.40
N GLY A 54 7.32 14.29 -12.12
CA GLY A 54 8.59 14.80 -11.57
C GLY A 54 9.70 13.75 -11.42
N LEU A 55 9.42 12.46 -11.61
CA LEU A 55 10.40 11.39 -11.54
C LEU A 55 11.03 11.15 -12.92
N SER A 56 12.37 11.17 -13.01
CA SER A 56 13.09 10.95 -14.27
C SER A 56 12.67 9.65 -14.96
N GLU A 57 12.54 9.65 -16.28
CA GLU A 57 12.20 8.45 -17.07
C GLU A 57 13.32 7.41 -17.09
N ILE A 58 14.54 7.82 -16.74
CA ILE A 58 15.72 6.96 -16.63
C ILE A 58 15.68 6.15 -15.33
N HIS A 59 15.06 6.69 -14.27
CA HIS A 59 14.91 6.00 -12.99
C HIS A 59 14.03 4.74 -13.16
N PRO A 60 14.31 3.59 -12.50
CA PRO A 60 13.59 2.33 -12.72
C PRO A 60 12.06 2.43 -12.65
N MET A 61 11.53 3.10 -11.62
CA MET A 61 10.09 3.37 -11.51
C MET A 61 9.60 4.34 -12.60
N GLY A 62 10.40 5.34 -12.96
CA GLY A 62 10.03 6.32 -13.98
C GLY A 62 9.97 5.70 -15.36
N ALA A 63 10.92 4.83 -15.71
CA ALA A 63 10.93 4.04 -16.94
C ALA A 63 9.65 3.19 -17.04
N TYR A 64 9.30 2.48 -15.96
CA TYR A 64 8.06 1.70 -15.91
C TYR A 64 6.82 2.59 -16.10
N LEU A 65 6.74 3.73 -15.41
CA LEU A 65 5.60 4.65 -15.52
C LEU A 65 5.50 5.32 -16.88
N THR A 66 6.63 5.61 -17.54
CA THR A 66 6.68 6.13 -18.91
C THR A 66 6.22 5.07 -19.90
N ALA A 67 6.72 3.83 -19.79
CA ALA A 67 6.25 2.72 -20.61
C ALA A 67 4.74 2.46 -20.41
N LEU A 68 4.27 2.50 -19.17
CA LEU A 68 2.86 2.35 -18.83
C LEU A 68 2.02 3.49 -19.41
N TYR A 69 2.47 4.73 -19.31
CA TYR A 69 1.81 5.90 -19.90
C TYR A 69 1.64 5.75 -21.43
N HIS A 70 2.69 5.29 -22.12
CA HIS A 70 2.65 5.06 -23.57
C HIS A 70 1.78 3.90 -24.03
N THR A 71 1.19 3.11 -23.12
CA THR A 71 0.13 2.15 -23.48
C THR A 71 -1.18 2.81 -23.91
N GLY A 72 -1.30 4.13 -23.76
CA GLY A 72 -2.44 4.92 -24.21
C GLY A 72 -3.72 4.52 -23.48
N TYR A 73 -4.67 3.89 -24.20
CA TYR A 73 -5.98 3.56 -23.65
C TYR A 73 -5.92 2.73 -22.36
N TYR A 74 -4.92 1.84 -22.22
CA TYR A 74 -4.79 0.99 -21.04
C TYR A 74 -4.44 1.82 -19.80
N TYR A 75 -3.59 2.84 -19.95
CA TYR A 75 -3.27 3.78 -18.87
C TYR A 75 -4.51 4.55 -18.40
N THR A 76 -5.30 5.09 -19.33
CA THR A 76 -6.56 5.77 -19.02
C THR A 76 -7.59 4.82 -18.39
N PHE A 77 -7.66 3.57 -18.86
CA PHE A 77 -8.53 2.53 -18.30
C PHE A 77 -8.22 2.25 -16.83
N ILE A 78 -6.94 2.15 -16.46
CA ILE A 78 -6.54 2.05 -15.04
C ILE A 78 -7.03 3.27 -14.25
N GLY A 79 -6.93 4.47 -14.83
CA GLY A 79 -7.45 5.71 -14.24
C GLY A 79 -8.95 5.62 -13.93
N TYR A 80 -9.76 5.22 -14.92
CA TYR A 80 -11.20 5.02 -14.73
C TYR A 80 -11.50 3.94 -13.68
N ALA A 81 -10.77 2.83 -13.67
CA ALA A 81 -10.95 1.79 -12.66
C ALA A 81 -10.64 2.31 -11.24
N GLN A 82 -9.59 3.12 -11.08
CA GLN A 82 -9.23 3.77 -9.81
C GLN A 82 -10.33 4.74 -9.34
N VAL A 83 -10.79 5.64 -10.21
CA VAL A 83 -11.84 6.61 -9.88
C VAL A 83 -13.16 5.89 -9.59
N LEU A 84 -13.54 4.88 -10.37
CA LEU A 84 -14.73 4.09 -10.12
C LEU A 84 -14.68 3.39 -8.75
N ALA A 85 -13.56 2.74 -8.40
CA ALA A 85 -13.37 2.13 -7.09
C ALA A 85 -13.54 3.15 -5.95
N ALA A 86 -12.95 4.34 -6.11
CA ALA A 86 -13.07 5.41 -5.12
C ALA A 86 -14.50 5.93 -4.96
N ILE A 87 -15.22 6.16 -6.06
CA ILE A 87 -16.63 6.58 -6.03
C ILE A 87 -17.48 5.53 -5.31
N LEU A 88 -17.31 4.25 -5.65
CA LEU A 88 -18.03 3.15 -5.00
C LEU A 88 -17.72 3.05 -3.50
N LEU A 89 -16.50 3.39 -3.07
CA LEU A 89 -16.13 3.45 -1.65
C LEU A 89 -16.84 4.58 -0.89
N LEU A 90 -17.17 5.70 -1.53
CA LEU A 90 -17.85 6.84 -0.89
C LEU A 90 -19.34 6.57 -0.65
N PHE A 91 -20.00 5.84 -1.53
CA PHE A 91 -21.42 5.50 -1.38
C PHE A 91 -21.62 4.31 -0.42
N PRO A 92 -22.38 4.47 0.69
CA PRO A 92 -22.52 3.42 1.73
C PRO A 92 -23.06 2.07 1.24
N ARG A 93 -23.82 2.06 0.14
CA ARG A 93 -24.41 0.84 -0.42
C ARG A 93 -23.42 0.02 -1.25
N THR A 94 -22.44 0.68 -1.88
CA THR A 94 -21.50 0.07 -2.84
C THR A 94 -20.10 -0.16 -2.27
N VAL A 95 -19.88 0.15 -0.98
CA VAL A 95 -18.55 0.08 -0.33
C VAL A 95 -17.86 -1.26 -0.56
N LEU A 96 -18.59 -2.38 -0.46
CA LEU A 96 -18.01 -3.70 -0.68
C LEU A 96 -17.50 -3.87 -2.11
N MET A 97 -18.29 -3.46 -3.12
CA MET A 97 -17.86 -3.52 -4.53
C MET A 97 -16.66 -2.61 -4.78
N GLY A 98 -16.68 -1.40 -4.21
CA GLY A 98 -15.55 -0.48 -4.27
C GLY A 98 -14.29 -1.08 -3.68
N ALA A 99 -14.37 -1.67 -2.48
CA ALA A 99 -13.24 -2.30 -1.82
C ALA A 99 -12.70 -3.53 -2.57
N LEU A 100 -13.58 -4.33 -3.17
CA LEU A 100 -13.20 -5.49 -3.99
C LEU A 100 -12.50 -5.06 -5.29
N LEU A 101 -12.96 -3.99 -5.95
CA LEU A 101 -12.30 -3.42 -7.12
C LEU A 101 -10.98 -2.74 -6.75
N TYR A 102 -10.92 -2.07 -5.61
CA TYR A 102 -9.75 -1.37 -5.09
C TYR A 102 -8.59 -2.33 -4.81
N LEU A 103 -8.90 -3.47 -4.18
CA LEU A 103 -7.91 -4.42 -3.66
C LEU A 103 -6.86 -4.87 -4.69
N PRO A 104 -7.23 -5.45 -5.85
CA PRO A 104 -6.23 -5.91 -6.82
C PRO A 104 -5.39 -4.76 -7.35
N ILE A 105 -5.96 -3.56 -7.52
CA ILE A 105 -5.23 -2.38 -8.01
C ILE A 105 -4.17 -1.94 -6.98
N ILE A 106 -4.56 -1.77 -5.70
CA ILE A 106 -3.61 -1.31 -4.68
C ILE A 106 -2.55 -2.36 -4.35
N VAL A 107 -2.89 -3.66 -4.42
CA VAL A 107 -1.91 -4.74 -4.23
C VAL A 107 -0.86 -4.71 -5.34
N ASN A 108 -1.26 -4.50 -6.61
CA ASN A 108 -0.28 -4.34 -7.70
C ASN A 108 0.63 -3.13 -7.46
N ILE A 109 0.08 -1.98 -7.05
CA ILE A 109 0.88 -0.79 -6.72
C ILE A 109 1.85 -1.08 -5.56
N TRP A 110 1.41 -1.80 -4.53
CA TRP A 110 2.25 -2.16 -3.40
C TRP A 110 3.41 -3.06 -3.83
N ILE A 111 3.12 -4.17 -4.53
CA ILE A 111 4.14 -5.10 -5.00
C ILE A 111 5.14 -4.38 -5.90
N LEU A 112 4.67 -3.55 -6.83
CA LEU A 112 5.54 -2.74 -7.69
C LEU A 112 6.42 -1.79 -6.86
N SER A 113 5.86 -1.07 -5.89
CA SER A 113 6.59 -0.11 -5.06
C SER A 113 7.74 -0.79 -4.30
N PHE A 114 7.54 -2.02 -3.84
CA PHE A 114 8.58 -2.80 -3.18
C PHE A 114 9.61 -3.34 -4.18
N ALA A 115 9.15 -3.87 -5.32
CA ALA A 115 10.02 -4.44 -6.35
C ALA A 115 11.07 -3.44 -6.87
N VAL A 116 10.68 -2.18 -7.09
CA VAL A 116 11.59 -1.12 -7.56
C VAL A 116 12.04 -0.16 -6.45
N ARG A 117 11.81 -0.50 -5.17
CA ARG A 117 12.18 0.33 -4.01
C ARG A 117 11.74 1.80 -4.12
N PHE A 118 10.54 2.03 -4.66
CA PHE A 118 10.06 3.37 -4.97
C PHE A 118 9.55 4.11 -3.73
N VAL A 119 10.29 5.14 -3.32
CA VAL A 119 10.04 5.93 -2.10
C VAL A 119 8.65 6.57 -2.08
N GLY A 120 8.15 7.04 -3.23
CA GLY A 120 6.89 7.78 -3.30
C GLY A 120 5.66 7.01 -2.79
N SER A 121 5.68 5.68 -2.86
CA SER A 121 4.61 4.83 -2.35
C SER A 121 5.06 3.67 -1.47
N TYR A 122 6.33 3.63 -1.07
CA TYR A 122 6.90 2.53 -0.28
C TYR A 122 6.17 2.30 1.05
N ILE A 123 5.83 3.36 1.79
CA ILE A 123 5.10 3.25 3.06
C ILE A 123 3.59 3.30 2.83
N THR A 124 3.13 4.16 1.92
CA THR A 124 1.69 4.45 1.78
C THR A 124 0.92 3.30 1.14
N SER A 125 1.46 2.66 0.11
CA SER A 125 0.77 1.56 -0.59
C SER A 125 0.44 0.35 0.30
N PRO A 126 1.33 -0.19 1.16
CA PRO A 126 0.95 -1.27 2.09
C PRO A 126 -0.08 -0.81 3.12
N LEU A 127 0.01 0.42 3.64
CA LEU A 127 -0.99 0.96 4.56
C LEU A 127 -2.36 1.09 3.90
N MET A 128 -2.40 1.44 2.61
CA MET A 128 -3.64 1.48 1.83
C MET A 128 -4.24 0.08 1.60
N VAL A 129 -3.40 -0.95 1.37
CA VAL A 129 -3.84 -2.35 1.34
C VAL A 129 -4.48 -2.72 2.67
N LEU A 130 -3.82 -2.45 3.80
CA LEU A 130 -4.32 -2.77 5.14
C LEU A 130 -5.61 -2.02 5.46
N ALA A 131 -5.73 -0.75 5.09
CA ALA A 131 -6.95 0.02 5.23
C ALA A 131 -8.11 -0.57 4.39
N ASN A 132 -7.82 -1.05 3.17
CA ASN A 132 -8.83 -1.70 2.35
C ASN A 132 -9.24 -3.08 2.90
N LEU A 133 -8.29 -3.85 3.42
CA LEU A 133 -8.57 -5.10 4.14
C LEU A 133 -9.42 -4.85 5.39
N TYR A 134 -9.17 -3.77 6.11
CA TYR A 134 -10.02 -3.33 7.23
C TYR A 134 -11.45 -2.99 6.77
N ILE A 135 -11.62 -2.31 5.63
CA ILE A 135 -12.94 -2.06 5.03
C ILE A 135 -13.65 -3.38 4.68
N LEU A 136 -12.95 -4.33 4.09
CA LEU A 136 -13.49 -5.65 3.75
C LEU A 136 -13.88 -6.45 5.00
N ALA A 137 -13.03 -6.45 6.02
CA ALA A 137 -13.32 -7.06 7.32
C ALA A 137 -14.51 -6.39 8.02
N TRP A 138 -14.64 -5.06 7.90
CA TRP A 138 -15.82 -4.34 8.37
C TRP A 138 -17.07 -4.81 7.63
N HIS A 139 -17.01 -5.14 6.34
CA HIS A 139 -18.14 -5.66 5.57
C HIS A 139 -18.19 -7.19 5.48
N TYR A 140 -17.62 -7.89 6.47
CA TYR A 140 -17.57 -9.36 6.50
C TYR A 140 -18.95 -10.02 6.42
N ASP A 141 -19.98 -9.37 7.01
CA ASP A 141 -21.39 -9.79 6.93
C ASP A 141 -21.86 -10.02 5.50
N LYS A 142 -21.38 -9.21 4.55
CA LYS A 142 -21.70 -9.29 3.13
C LYS A 142 -20.66 -10.07 2.34
N LEU A 143 -19.37 -9.92 2.68
CA LEU A 143 -18.26 -10.59 1.99
C LEU A 143 -18.37 -12.12 2.06
N ARG A 144 -18.86 -12.66 3.18
CA ARG A 144 -19.02 -14.11 3.38
C ARG A 144 -19.94 -14.79 2.35
N TYR A 145 -20.82 -14.04 1.69
CA TYR A 145 -21.70 -14.56 0.62
C TYR A 145 -20.98 -14.68 -0.74
N ILE A 146 -19.86 -13.99 -0.90
CA ILE A 146 -19.04 -14.02 -2.12
C ILE A 146 -17.94 -15.08 -2.02
N LEU A 147 -17.49 -15.38 -0.79
CA LEU A 147 -16.40 -16.33 -0.57
C LEU A 147 -16.88 -17.79 -0.78
N PRO A 148 -16.11 -18.61 -1.53
CA PRO A 148 -16.50 -19.99 -1.87
C PRO A 148 -16.48 -20.95 -0.68
N PHE A 149 -16.00 -20.51 0.48
CA PHE A 149 -15.73 -21.36 1.65
C PHE A 149 -16.90 -21.45 2.63
N ASN A 150 -18.02 -20.75 2.40
CA ASN A 150 -19.11 -20.70 3.39
C ASN A 150 -20.37 -21.41 2.88
N ARG A 151 -20.74 -22.51 3.53
CA ARG A 151 -22.06 -23.15 3.39
C ARG A 151 -23.07 -22.27 4.11
N HIS A 152 -24.10 -21.82 3.40
CA HIS A 152 -25.20 -20.95 3.85
C HIS A 152 -25.46 -20.99 5.36
N SER A 153 -24.84 -20.06 6.09
CA SER A 153 -25.20 -19.73 7.47
C SER A 153 -26.29 -18.68 7.42
N GLU A 154 -27.29 -18.82 8.30
CA GLU A 154 -28.45 -17.93 8.48
C GLU A 154 -28.13 -16.44 8.26
N GLU A 155 -29.11 -15.69 7.75
CA GLU A 155 -29.02 -14.25 7.55
C GLU A 155 -28.52 -13.55 8.82
N VAL A 156 -27.25 -13.15 8.82
CA VAL A 156 -26.72 -12.18 9.78
C VAL A 156 -27.10 -10.81 9.25
N SER A 157 -28.41 -10.53 9.21
CA SER A 157 -28.95 -9.21 8.97
C SER A 157 -28.68 -8.39 10.23
N LEU A 158 -27.46 -7.85 10.34
CA LEU A 158 -27.08 -7.07 11.51
C LEU A 158 -27.92 -5.79 11.60
N PRO A 159 -28.78 -5.63 12.60
CA PRO A 159 -29.44 -4.36 12.81
C PRO A 159 -28.37 -3.31 13.16
N LYS A 160 -28.46 -2.14 12.51
CA LYS A 160 -27.59 -0.99 12.82
C LYS A 160 -27.68 -0.73 14.34
N ALA A 161 -26.53 -0.65 15.00
CA ALA A 161 -26.48 -0.48 16.44
C ALA A 161 -27.30 0.76 16.86
N LYS A 162 -28.32 0.57 17.71
CA LYS A 162 -29.14 1.68 18.22
C LYS A 162 -28.35 2.62 19.13
N LYS A 163 -27.28 2.12 19.77
CA LYS A 163 -26.33 2.88 20.60
C LYS A 163 -24.91 2.37 20.36
N TYR A 164 -23.94 3.28 20.26
CA TYR A 164 -22.53 2.94 20.14
C TYR A 164 -21.84 2.98 21.49
N SER A 165 -20.97 2.01 21.75
CA SER A 165 -19.98 2.07 22.83
C SER A 165 -18.91 3.10 22.50
N LEU A 166 -18.56 3.92 23.50
CA LEU A 166 -17.50 4.92 23.42
C LEU A 166 -16.16 4.43 24.00
N LYS A 167 -16.10 3.18 24.50
CA LYS A 167 -14.88 2.62 25.07
C LYS A 167 -13.78 2.59 24.02
N PHE A 168 -12.68 3.28 24.28
CA PHE A 168 -11.57 3.35 23.35
C PHE A 168 -10.85 2.00 23.23
N PRO A 169 -10.61 1.47 22.02
CA PRO A 169 -10.00 0.16 21.83
C PRO A 169 -8.47 0.25 21.84
N TYR A 170 -7.86 0.43 23.01
CA TYR A 170 -6.40 0.64 23.16
C TYR A 170 -5.55 -0.46 22.48
N LEU A 171 -5.92 -1.73 22.62
CA LEU A 171 -5.17 -2.85 22.01
C LEU A 171 -5.17 -2.77 20.48
N PHE A 172 -6.29 -2.39 19.88
CA PHE A 172 -6.38 -2.24 18.43
C PHE A 172 -5.63 -0.99 17.96
N ALA A 173 -5.80 0.14 18.66
CA ALA A 173 -5.10 1.38 18.32
C ALA A 173 -3.57 1.23 18.41
N THR A 174 -3.06 0.54 19.43
CA THR A 174 -1.64 0.21 19.56
C THR A 174 -1.17 -0.72 18.44
N GLY A 175 -1.97 -1.69 18.02
CA GLY A 175 -1.68 -2.52 16.85
C GLY A 175 -1.56 -1.72 15.54
N VAL A 176 -2.49 -0.78 15.29
CA VAL A 176 -2.44 0.11 14.12
C VAL A 176 -1.19 0.98 14.14
N LEU A 177 -0.92 1.63 15.28
CA LEU A 177 0.29 2.46 15.44
C LEU A 177 1.57 1.65 15.27
N SER A 178 1.65 0.46 15.87
CA SER A 178 2.82 -0.42 15.74
C SER A 178 3.04 -0.83 14.29
N THR A 179 1.97 -1.11 13.54
CA THR A 179 2.07 -1.43 12.11
C THR A 179 2.57 -0.24 11.29
N MET A 180 2.09 0.97 11.58
CA MET A 180 2.59 2.18 10.92
C MET A 180 4.07 2.42 11.22
N VAL A 181 4.48 2.29 12.49
CA VAL A 181 5.89 2.39 12.90
C VAL A 181 6.73 1.32 12.22
N PHE A 182 6.23 0.08 12.11
CA PHE A 182 6.91 -1.00 11.42
C PHE A 182 7.23 -0.63 9.97
N PHE A 183 6.27 -0.12 9.19
CA PHE A 183 6.56 0.28 7.80
C PHE A 183 7.51 1.48 7.70
N VAL A 184 7.47 2.41 8.66
CA VAL A 184 8.44 3.51 8.72
C VAL A 184 9.85 2.96 9.00
N VAL A 185 10.01 2.10 10.00
CA VAL A 185 11.29 1.46 10.34
C VAL A 185 11.79 0.62 9.15
N TYR A 186 10.93 -0.21 8.57
CA TYR A 186 11.26 -1.03 7.41
C TYR A 186 11.68 -0.17 6.20
N SER A 187 11.04 0.98 5.96
CA SER A 187 11.48 1.88 4.88
C SER A 187 12.85 2.51 5.10
N ARG A 188 13.33 2.55 6.35
CA ARG A 188 14.62 3.14 6.72
C ARG A 188 15.74 2.11 6.82
N PHE A 189 15.41 0.89 7.22
CA PHE A 189 16.39 -0.15 7.56
C PHE A 189 16.21 -1.46 6.78
N GLY A 190 15.14 -1.58 5.98
CA GLY A 190 14.83 -2.82 5.26
C GLY A 190 15.70 -3.06 4.03
N HIS A 191 16.34 -2.01 3.52
CA HIS A 191 17.32 -2.09 2.44
C HIS A 191 18.55 -1.28 2.81
N GLU A 192 19.72 -1.83 2.50
CA GLU A 192 20.99 -1.13 2.67
C GLU A 192 21.07 0.12 1.78
N VAL A 193 20.52 0.02 0.56
CA VAL A 193 20.51 1.10 -0.42
C VAL A 193 19.12 1.29 -1.00
N MET A 194 18.68 2.55 -1.07
CA MET A 194 17.48 2.95 -1.80
C MET A 194 17.84 3.83 -3.00
N PRO A 195 17.17 3.68 -4.16
CA PRO A 195 17.37 4.54 -5.33
C PRO A 195 17.10 6.03 -5.07
N GLN A 196 16.15 6.33 -4.17
CA GLN A 196 15.61 7.66 -3.92
C GLN A 196 15.01 8.32 -5.17
N ASN A 197 14.32 9.45 -5.01
CA ASN A 197 13.65 10.11 -6.14
C ASN A 197 14.56 11.06 -6.94
N SER A 198 15.78 11.34 -6.46
CA SER A 198 16.76 12.20 -7.12
C SER A 198 18.19 11.76 -6.82
N LEU A 199 19.13 12.09 -7.72
CA LEU A 199 20.56 11.83 -7.56
C LEU A 199 21.10 12.38 -6.23
N GLU A 200 20.80 13.63 -5.91
CA GLU A 200 21.24 14.27 -4.66
C GLU A 200 20.72 13.52 -3.42
N SER A 201 19.44 13.13 -3.41
CA SER A 201 18.86 12.37 -2.30
C SER A 201 19.47 10.98 -2.18
N CYS A 202 19.82 10.37 -3.33
CA CYS A 202 20.49 9.08 -3.38
C CYS A 202 21.89 9.17 -2.77
N GLN A 203 22.72 10.11 -3.23
CA GLN A 203 24.11 10.29 -2.78
C GLN A 203 24.20 10.64 -1.30
N LYS A 204 23.23 11.40 -0.75
CA LYS A 204 23.14 11.72 0.68
C LYS A 204 23.15 10.51 1.61
N GLN A 205 22.80 9.32 1.12
CA GLN A 205 22.84 8.09 1.91
C GLN A 205 24.27 7.62 2.22
N PHE A 206 25.24 8.06 1.42
CA PHE A 206 26.60 7.50 1.43
C PHE A 206 27.68 8.49 1.89
N ILE A 207 27.36 9.79 1.99
CA ILE A 207 28.31 10.82 2.41
C ILE A 207 28.87 10.48 3.80
N GLY A 208 30.19 10.37 3.90
CA GLY A 208 30.89 10.03 5.14
C GLY A 208 30.81 8.55 5.54
N THR A 209 30.40 7.67 4.63
CA THR A 209 30.38 6.21 4.83
C THR A 209 31.56 5.53 4.10
N GLU A 210 31.90 4.30 4.50
CA GLU A 210 32.93 3.51 3.81
C GLU A 210 32.56 3.16 2.35
N ASN A 211 31.26 3.16 2.05
CA ASN A 211 30.72 2.85 0.73
C ASN A 211 30.47 4.11 -0.13
N GLU A 212 31.09 5.25 0.19
CA GLU A 212 30.83 6.52 -0.52
C GLU A 212 31.03 6.42 -2.03
N ALA A 213 32.17 5.87 -2.47
CA ALA A 213 32.49 5.72 -3.89
C ALA A 213 31.51 4.77 -4.61
N ALA A 214 31.34 3.54 -4.10
CA ALA A 214 30.41 2.56 -4.66
C ALA A 214 28.96 3.07 -4.65
N GLY A 215 28.56 3.77 -3.59
CA GLY A 215 27.23 4.34 -3.46
C GLY A 215 26.96 5.47 -4.45
N PHE A 216 27.97 6.28 -4.77
CA PHE A 216 27.85 7.32 -5.80
C PHE A 216 27.75 6.69 -7.18
N GLU A 217 28.51 5.64 -7.48
CA GLU A 217 28.40 4.86 -8.72
C GLU A 217 27.01 4.24 -8.86
N PHE A 218 26.46 3.66 -7.79
CA PHE A 218 25.08 3.18 -7.75
C PHE A 218 24.08 4.29 -8.11
N CYS A 219 24.22 5.47 -7.51
CA CYS A 219 23.32 6.59 -7.76
C CYS A 219 23.42 7.10 -9.20
N GLU A 220 24.62 7.14 -9.79
CA GLU A 220 24.82 7.48 -11.20
C GLU A 220 24.24 6.41 -12.14
N CYS A 221 24.40 5.12 -11.82
CA CYS A 221 23.80 4.01 -12.55
C CYS A 221 22.28 4.17 -12.68
N ILE A 222 21.61 4.55 -11.58
CA ILE A 222 20.16 4.74 -11.51
C ILE A 222 19.69 6.04 -12.18
N HIS A 223 20.33 7.17 -11.89
CA HIS A 223 19.79 8.49 -12.23
C HIS A 223 20.35 9.07 -13.54
N THR A 224 21.50 8.58 -14.00
CA THR A 224 22.20 9.10 -15.19
C THR A 224 22.29 8.06 -16.30
N GLN A 225 22.66 6.82 -15.97
CA GLN A 225 22.88 5.76 -16.98
C GLN A 225 21.59 5.01 -17.36
N GLY A 226 20.65 4.87 -16.41
CA GLY A 226 19.40 4.13 -16.64
C GLY A 226 19.54 2.62 -16.53
N GLY A 227 20.46 2.15 -15.69
CA GLY A 227 20.57 0.73 -15.37
C GLY A 227 19.32 0.20 -14.66
N SER A 228 19.07 -1.10 -14.81
CA SER A 228 18.04 -1.75 -14.00
C SER A 228 18.45 -1.73 -12.53
N LEU A 229 17.46 -1.74 -11.63
CA LEU A 229 17.75 -1.73 -10.19
C LEU A 229 18.64 -2.92 -9.79
N ASP A 230 18.36 -4.11 -10.29
CA ASP A 230 19.12 -5.32 -9.96
C ASP A 230 20.58 -5.21 -10.45
N TYR A 231 20.79 -4.70 -11.66
CA TYR A 231 22.15 -4.50 -12.20
C TYR A 231 22.94 -3.48 -11.38
N CYS A 232 22.35 -2.32 -11.08
CA CYS A 232 23.03 -1.30 -10.28
C CYS A 232 23.32 -1.80 -8.85
N LEU A 233 22.43 -2.61 -8.27
CA LEU A 233 22.66 -3.24 -6.96
C LEU A 233 23.79 -4.26 -7.00
N GLU A 234 23.85 -5.10 -8.04
CA GLU A 234 24.93 -6.07 -8.21
C GLU A 234 26.29 -5.37 -8.36
N ASP A 235 26.35 -4.30 -9.15
CA ASP A 235 27.55 -3.48 -9.32
C ASP A 235 27.97 -2.83 -8.00
N PHE A 236 27.00 -2.27 -7.25
CA PHE A 236 27.24 -1.73 -5.91
C PHE A 236 27.85 -2.76 -4.96
N GLU A 237 27.28 -3.97 -4.88
CA GLU A 237 27.80 -5.03 -4.01
C GLU A 237 29.22 -5.47 -4.40
N ASN A 238 29.53 -5.53 -5.71
CA ASN A 238 30.85 -5.88 -6.20
C ASN A 238 31.90 -4.80 -5.95
N SER A 239 31.48 -3.53 -5.95
CA SER A 239 32.35 -2.36 -5.74
C SER A 239 32.53 -1.97 -4.27
N LYS A 240 31.84 -2.63 -3.33
CA LYS A 240 32.06 -2.39 -1.90
C LYS A 240 33.52 -2.68 -1.51
N PRO A 241 34.12 -1.86 -0.63
CA PRO A 241 35.38 -2.23 -0.01
C PRO A 241 35.19 -3.58 0.66
N GLN A 242 36.02 -4.58 0.30
CA GLN A 242 35.99 -5.86 0.97
C GLN A 242 36.29 -5.61 2.46
N SER A 243 35.32 -5.91 3.32
CA SER A 243 35.53 -5.89 4.76
C SER A 243 36.67 -6.88 5.07
N GLN A 244 37.82 -6.35 5.51
CA GLN A 244 38.78 -7.18 6.23
C GLN A 244 38.02 -7.81 7.40
N PRO A 245 38.03 -9.14 7.57
CA PRO A 245 37.39 -9.75 8.72
C PRO A 245 38.06 -9.19 9.97
N SER A 246 37.27 -8.51 10.80
CA SER A 246 37.66 -8.13 12.15
C SER A 246 38.02 -9.40 12.92
N ILE A 247 39.33 -9.58 13.15
CA ILE A 247 39.92 -10.61 14.03
C ILE A 247 39.47 -10.35 15.47
#